data_AF-A0A7S0IBB3-F1
#
_entry.id   AF-A0A7S0IBB3-F1
#
_cell.length_a   1.000
_cell.length_b   1.000
_cell.length_c   1.000
_cell.angle_alpha   90.00
_cell.angle_beta   90.00
_cell.angle_gamma   90.00
#
_symmetry.space_group_name_H-M   'P 1'
#
loop_
_entity.id
_entity.type
_entity.pdbx_description
1 polymer ?
#
loop_
_entity_poly.entity_id
_entity_poly.type
_entity_poly.pdbx_seq_one_letter_code
_entity_poly.pdbx_strand_id
1 'polypeptide(L)'
;MDADGEEKPRVHSSKSRSVSVARRTSKSKGAGLRDESEKMRAQKLADKAQRKMNKRAKTGEADRVIITKMPKHLFSGKRGNGKTDRR
;
A
#
# COMPACT_ATOMS: atom_id res chain seq x y z
N MET A 1 -10.43 59.89 27.52
CA MET A 1 -11.55 59.56 28.41
C MET A 1 -12.63 58.98 27.52
N ASP A 2 -12.58 57.65 27.44
CA ASP A 2 -13.67 56.70 27.19
C ASP A 2 -14.35 56.65 25.81
N ALA A 3 -13.90 55.70 24.99
CA ALA A 3 -14.65 55.14 23.87
C ALA A 3 -14.76 53.63 24.09
N ASP A 4 -15.78 53.20 24.84
CA ASP A 4 -16.14 51.81 25.05
C ASP A 4 -16.87 51.26 23.81
N GLY A 5 -16.22 50.34 23.12
CA GLY A 5 -16.80 49.59 22.00
C GLY A 5 -16.32 48.13 22.05
N GLU A 6 -16.95 47.33 22.90
CA GLU A 6 -16.69 45.88 22.95
C GLU A 6 -17.22 45.19 21.66
N GLU A 7 -16.31 44.69 20.82
CA GLU A 7 -16.68 43.81 19.71
C GLU A 7 -17.05 42.41 20.24
N LYS A 8 -18.35 42.11 20.28
CA LYS A 8 -18.84 40.77 20.61
C LYS A 8 -18.69 39.80 19.42
N PRO A 9 -18.10 38.60 19.57
CA PRO A 9 -17.98 37.64 18.49
C PRO A 9 -19.36 37.12 18.06
N ARG A 10 -19.65 37.21 16.76
CA ARG A 10 -20.94 36.81 16.16
C ARG A 10 -21.13 35.28 16.30
N VAL A 11 -22.17 34.87 17.02
CA VAL A 11 -22.41 33.47 17.44
C VAL A 11 -22.96 32.57 16.31
N HIS A 12 -23.30 33.12 15.14
CA HIS A 12 -23.90 32.34 14.05
C HIS A 12 -23.29 32.71 12.69
N SER A 13 -22.06 32.26 12.43
CA SER A 13 -21.55 32.14 11.07
C SER A 13 -21.86 30.74 10.54
N SER A 14 -22.88 30.61 9.70
CA SER A 14 -23.24 29.37 8.99
C SER A 14 -22.23 29.00 7.88
N LYS A 15 -20.96 29.40 8.00
CA LYS A 15 -19.92 29.16 7.00
C LYS A 15 -18.99 27.98 7.31
N SER A 16 -19.22 27.22 8.38
CA SER A 16 -18.61 25.90 8.54
C SER A 16 -19.44 24.87 7.80
N ARG A 17 -19.22 24.74 6.47
CA ARG A 17 -19.31 23.40 5.89
C ARG A 17 -18.24 22.59 6.61
N SER A 18 -18.65 21.90 7.66
CA SER A 18 -17.86 20.88 8.35
C SER A 18 -17.23 20.03 7.26
N VAL A 19 -15.91 20.16 7.14
CA VAL A 19 -15.06 19.49 6.15
C VAL A 19 -15.61 18.09 5.98
N SER A 20 -16.12 17.77 4.79
CA SER A 20 -16.48 16.41 4.43
C SER A 20 -15.27 15.54 4.76
N VAL A 21 -15.35 14.79 5.86
CA VAL A 21 -14.25 13.96 6.36
C VAL A 21 -13.97 12.95 5.26
N ALA A 22 -12.96 13.26 4.44
CA ALA A 22 -12.47 12.35 3.42
C ALA A 22 -12.23 11.01 4.11
N ARG A 23 -12.86 9.95 3.59
CA ARG A 23 -12.78 8.56 4.06
C ARG A 23 -11.47 8.33 4.78
N ARG A 24 -11.53 8.28 6.12
CA ARG A 24 -10.47 7.91 7.08
C ARG A 24 -9.11 7.88 6.38
N THR A 25 -8.44 9.03 6.34
CA THR A 25 -7.06 9.11 5.87
C THR A 25 -6.32 7.93 6.48
N SER A 26 -5.77 7.06 5.63
CA SER A 26 -4.97 5.93 6.10
C SER A 26 -3.98 6.48 7.10
N LYS A 27 -4.04 6.04 8.36
CA LYS A 27 -3.12 6.49 9.42
C LYS A 27 -1.71 6.52 8.82
N SER A 28 -1.04 7.67 8.92
CA SER A 28 0.28 7.85 8.32
C SER A 28 1.20 6.72 8.78
N LYS A 29 2.10 6.26 7.90
CA LYS A 29 3.06 5.21 8.25
C LYS A 29 3.84 5.67 9.49
N GLY A 30 3.60 5.00 10.62
CA GLY A 30 4.20 5.36 11.90
C GLY A 30 3.32 6.12 12.90
N ALA A 31 2.03 6.36 12.62
CA ALA A 31 1.11 7.01 13.55
C ALA A 31 0.85 6.24 14.87
N GLY A 32 1.29 4.97 14.95
CA GLY A 32 1.22 4.14 16.16
C GLY A 32 2.57 3.95 16.86
N LEU A 33 3.64 4.60 16.42
CA LEU A 33 4.96 4.50 17.02
C LEU A 33 5.24 5.76 17.84
N ARG A 34 5.80 5.58 19.03
CA ARG A 34 5.93 6.64 20.04
C ARG A 34 6.96 7.67 19.61
N ASP A 35 8.15 7.19 19.27
CA ASP A 35 9.33 8.00 19.01
C ASP A 35 9.84 7.82 17.57
N GLU A 36 10.61 8.79 17.08
CA GLU A 36 11.23 8.72 15.75
C GLU A 36 12.25 7.57 15.64
N SER A 37 12.92 7.25 16.75
CA SER A 37 13.83 6.11 16.83
C SER A 37 13.11 4.78 16.57
N GLU A 38 11.87 4.64 17.04
CA GLU A 38 11.02 3.47 16.77
C GLU A 38 10.59 3.44 15.29
N LYS A 39 10.22 4.59 14.72
CA LYS A 39 9.90 4.71 13.28
C LYS A 39 11.06 4.25 12.40
N MET A 40 12.28 4.70 12.70
CA MET A 40 13.48 4.25 11.97
C MET A 40 13.76 2.76 12.15
N ARG A 41 13.58 2.21 13.36
CA ARG A 41 13.73 0.77 13.60
C ARG A 41 12.72 -0.05 12.80
N ALA A 42 11.47 0.39 12.76
CA ALA A 42 10.40 -0.27 12.00
C ALA A 42 10.65 -0.22 10.49
N GLN A 43 11.11 0.91 9.95
CA GLN A 43 11.50 1.02 8.54
C GLN A 43 12.64 0.04 8.20
N LYS A 44 13.70 0.01 9.01
CA LYS A 44 14.81 -0.94 8.82
C LYS A 44 14.35 -2.40 8.85
N LEU A 45 13.37 -2.73 9.69
CA LEU A 45 12.80 -4.08 9.76
C LEU A 45 11.97 -4.40 8.51
N ALA A 46 11.18 -3.44 8.02
CA ALA A 46 10.40 -3.59 6.80
C ALA A 46 11.30 -3.83 5.57
N ASP A 47 12.37 -3.05 5.42
CA ASP A 47 13.34 -3.21 4.32
C ASP A 47 14.02 -4.59 4.38
N LYS A 48 14.39 -5.04 5.58
CA LYS A 48 14.95 -6.38 5.78
C LYS A 48 13.97 -7.49 5.39
N ALA A 49 12.67 -7.33 5.71
CA ALA A 49 11.64 -8.30 5.37
C ALA A 49 11.46 -8.43 3.85
N GLN A 50 11.53 -7.31 3.11
CA GLN A 50 11.38 -7.29 1.65
C GLN A 50 12.54 -7.99 0.90
N ARG A 51 13.74 -8.10 1.50
CA ARG A 51 14.92 -8.67 0.82
C ARG A 51 14.70 -10.07 0.26
N LYS A 52 13.97 -10.95 0.95
CA LYS A 52 13.74 -12.33 0.49
C LYS A 52 12.90 -12.38 -0.79
N MET A 53 11.94 -11.47 -0.91
CA MET A 53 11.06 -11.33 -2.06
C MET A 53 11.80 -10.69 -3.23
N ASN A 54 12.56 -9.63 -2.97
CA ASN A 54 13.36 -8.94 -3.97
C ASN A 54 14.47 -9.87 -4.53
N LYS A 55 15.06 -10.73 -3.69
CA LYS A 55 16.01 -11.76 -4.14
C LYS A 55 15.38 -12.75 -5.13
N ARG A 56 14.07 -12.99 -5.03
CA ARG A 56 13.30 -13.84 -5.97
C ARG A 56 12.71 -13.04 -7.13
N ALA A 57 13.10 -11.77 -7.30
CA ALA A 57 12.61 -10.85 -8.33
C ALA A 57 11.07 -10.73 -8.39
N LYS A 58 10.41 -10.83 -7.22
CA LYS A 58 8.97 -10.65 -7.09
C LYS A 58 8.62 -9.17 -7.19
N THR A 59 7.53 -8.85 -7.90
CA THR A 59 7.12 -7.44 -8.13
C THR A 59 6.70 -6.75 -6.82
N GLY A 60 6.13 -7.50 -5.88
CA GLY A 60 5.72 -6.99 -4.57
C GLY A 60 5.07 -8.08 -3.73
N GLU A 61 4.54 -7.70 -2.57
CA GLU A 61 3.96 -8.65 -1.61
C GLU A 61 2.71 -9.38 -2.12
N ALA A 62 2.01 -8.76 -3.08
CA ALA A 62 0.86 -9.36 -3.73
C ALA A 62 1.26 -10.47 -4.73
N ASP A 63 2.50 -10.48 -5.24
CA ASP A 63 2.96 -11.48 -6.21
C ASP A 63 3.25 -12.82 -5.50
N ARG A 64 2.20 -13.62 -5.40
CA ARG A 64 2.21 -14.99 -4.86
C ARG A 64 1.99 -16.04 -5.95
N VAL A 65 2.25 -15.71 -7.22
CA VAL A 65 2.03 -16.64 -8.33
C VAL A 65 3.02 -17.81 -8.27
N ILE A 66 2.49 -19.03 -8.41
CA ILE A 66 3.25 -20.28 -8.47
C ILE A 66 3.32 -20.73 -9.92
N ILE A 67 4.52 -20.72 -10.49
CA ILE A 67 4.75 -21.12 -11.88
C ILE A 67 5.00 -22.63 -11.96
N THR A 68 4.39 -23.29 -12.94
CA THR A 68 4.64 -24.69 -13.23
C THR A 68 6.01 -24.86 -13.88
N LYS A 69 6.95 -25.53 -13.18
CA LYS A 69 8.30 -25.78 -13.71
C LYS A 69 8.30 -26.76 -14.89
N MET A 70 7.47 -27.81 -14.82
CA MET A 70 7.40 -28.87 -15.84
C MET A 70 5.96 -29.00 -16.35
N PRO A 71 5.52 -28.17 -17.30
CA PRO A 71 4.17 -28.28 -17.83
C PRO A 71 4.02 -29.53 -18.71
N LYS A 72 2.92 -30.27 -18.51
CA LYS A 72 2.67 -31.57 -19.14
C LYS A 72 2.83 -31.56 -20.66
N HIS A 73 2.28 -30.56 -21.35
CA HIS A 73 2.31 -30.46 -22.81
C HIS A 73 3.71 -30.23 -23.42
N LEU A 74 4.74 -29.98 -22.59
CA LEU A 74 6.16 -29.98 -23.01
C LEU A 74 6.84 -31.33 -22.76
N PHE A 75 6.46 -32.03 -21.70
CA PHE A 75 7.22 -33.18 -21.17
C PHE A 75 6.48 -34.52 -21.28
N SER A 76 5.28 -34.54 -21.86
CA SER A 76 4.44 -35.71 -22.02
C SER A 76 4.02 -35.89 -23.47
N GLY A 77 3.91 -37.14 -23.90
CA GLY A 77 3.57 -37.50 -25.28
C GLY A 77 4.79 -37.63 -26.19
N LYS A 78 4.58 -38.29 -27.33
CA LYS A 78 5.54 -38.39 -28.43
C LYS A 78 4.87 -37.89 -29.70
N ARG A 79 5.63 -37.21 -30.57
CA ARG A 79 5.12 -36.79 -31.88
C ARG A 79 5.02 -38.01 -32.80
N GLY A 80 3.82 -38.26 -33.33
CA GLY A 80 3.56 -39.26 -34.36
C GLY A 80 3.61 -38.68 -35.77
N ASN A 81 3.27 -39.50 -36.77
CA ASN A 81 3.09 -39.03 -38.14
C ASN A 81 1.74 -38.31 -38.28
N GLY A 82 1.73 -37.13 -38.90
CA GLY A 82 0.52 -36.33 -39.13
C GLY A 82 0.50 -35.01 -38.35
N LYS A 83 -0.63 -34.68 -37.72
CA LYS A 83 -0.83 -33.41 -37.00
C LYS A 83 0.07 -33.32 -35.76
N THR A 84 0.62 -32.15 -35.53
CA THR A 84 1.47 -31.81 -34.38
C THR A 84 0.78 -30.78 -33.49
N ASP A 85 1.08 -30.79 -32.18
CA ASP A 85 0.44 -29.91 -31.19
C ASP A 85 0.83 -28.43 -31.36
N ARG A 86 2.00 -28.16 -31.94
CA ARG A 86 2.52 -26.81 -32.17
C ARG A 86 3.19 -26.72 -33.54
N ARG A 87 3.23 -25.50 -34.06
CA ARG A 87 3.74 -25.14 -35.38
C ARG A 87 5.24 -25.31 -35.50
#